data_AF-A0A7C7U0Z1-F1
#
_entry.id   AF-A0A7C7U0Z1-F1
#
_cell.length_a   1.000
_cell.length_b   1.000
_cell.length_c   1.000
_cell.angle_alpha   90.00
_cell.angle_beta   90.00
_cell.angle_gamma   90.00
#
_symmetry.space_group_name_H-M   'P 1'
#
loop_
_entity.id
_entity.type
_entity.pdbx_description
1 polymer ?
#
loop_
_entity_poly.entity_id
_entity_poly.type
_entity_poly.pdbx_seq_one_letter_code
_entity_poly.pdbx_strand_id
1 'polypeptide(L)' 'MVTDEEIEKTLNQWTAEGWQFDTMQFAMRDSSKRPSMAFVTFTRPMSDDAASTD' A
#
# COMPACT_ATOMS: atom_id res chain seq x y z
N MET A 1 13.93 8.29 6.39
CA MET A 1 12.73 8.76 7.13
C MET A 1 11.57 8.58 6.19
N VAL A 2 10.45 8.07 6.67
CA VAL A 2 9.25 8.01 5.83
C VAL A 2 8.69 9.43 5.73
N THR A 3 8.48 9.92 4.51
CA THR A 3 7.85 11.21 4.24
C THR A 3 6.43 11.00 3.73
N ASP A 4 5.61 12.02 3.90
CA ASP A 4 4.28 12.13 3.30
C ASP A 4 4.33 12.03 1.77
N GLU A 5 5.28 12.72 1.12
CA GLU A 5 5.45 12.68 -0.33
C GLU A 5 5.68 11.26 -0.87
N GLU A 6 6.52 10.46 -0.20
CA GLU A 6 6.81 9.07 -0.62
C GLU A 6 5.61 8.14 -0.36
N ILE A 7 4.86 8.40 0.71
CA ILE A 7 3.61 7.69 1.00
C ILE A 7 2.58 7.99 -0.09
N GLU A 8 2.35 9.27 -0.39
CA GLU A 8 1.39 9.73 -1.39
C GLU A 8 1.71 9.13 -2.77
N LYS A 9 2.98 9.18 -3.17
CA LYS A 9 3.45 8.58 -4.43
C LYS A 9 3.16 7.09 -4.50
N THR A 10 3.43 6.36 -3.40
CA THR A 10 3.17 4.91 -3.33
C THR A 10 1.68 4.61 -3.43
N LEU A 11 0.83 5.35 -2.70
CA LEU A 11 -0.63 5.18 -2.75
C LEU A 11 -1.18 5.46 -4.15
N ASN A 12 -0.77 6.58 -4.76
CA ASN A 12 -1.22 6.98 -6.10
C ASN A 12 -0.82 5.96 -7.17
N GLN A 13 0.40 5.43 -7.10
CA GLN A 13 0.88 4.43 -8.06
C GLN A 13 0.02 3.16 -8.02
N TRP A 14 -0.12 2.53 -6.84
CA TRP A 14 -0.82 1.25 -6.74
C TRP A 14 -2.33 1.36 -6.93
N THR A 15 -2.93 2.46 -6.49
CA THR A 15 -4.37 2.73 -6.75
C THR A 15 -4.64 2.95 -8.24
N ALA A 16 -3.74 3.61 -8.97
CA ALA A 16 -3.85 3.74 -10.44
C ALA A 16 -3.73 2.38 -11.16
N GLU A 17 -3.03 1.41 -10.58
CA GLU A 17 -2.95 0.03 -11.07
C GLU A 17 -4.18 -0.84 -10.71
N GLY A 18 -5.18 -0.24 -10.07
CA GLY A 18 -6.42 -0.93 -9.67
C GLY A 18 -6.30 -1.73 -8.38
N TRP A 19 -5.25 -1.51 -7.58
CA TRP A 19 -5.16 -2.05 -6.24
C TRP A 19 -5.92 -1.19 -5.24
N GLN A 20 -6.62 -1.82 -4.31
CA GLN A 20 -7.30 -1.14 -3.21
C GLN A 20 -6.36 -1.07 -2.00
N PHE A 21 -6.15 0.13 -1.48
CA PHE A 21 -5.45 0.31 -0.21
C PHE A 21 -6.21 -0.38 0.93
N ASP A 22 -5.50 -1.11 1.78
CA ASP A 22 -6.05 -1.83 2.93
C ASP A 22 -5.54 -1.26 4.25
N THR A 23 -4.23 -1.32 4.48
CA THR A 23 -3.66 -0.88 5.76
C THR A 23 -2.23 -0.37 5.62
N MET A 24 -1.79 0.41 6.61
CA MET A 24 -0.44 0.93 6.70
C MET A 24 0.08 0.83 8.14
N GLN A 25 1.27 0.29 8.32
CA GLN A 25 1.91 0.16 9.63
C GLN A 25 3.28 0.84 9.65
N PHE A 26 3.50 1.73 10.61
CA PHE A 26 4.79 2.36 10.80
C PHE A 26 5.67 1.53 11.73
N ALA A 27 6.89 1.21 11.28
CA ALA A 27 7.92 0.63 12.12
C ALA A 27 8.74 1.75 12.78
N MET A 28 8.57 1.86 14.11
CA MET A 28 9.29 2.79 14.96
C MET A 28 10.70 2.25 15.22
N ARG A 29 11.70 3.13 15.25
CA ARG A 29 13.07 2.78 15.67
C ARG A 29 13.24 3.19 17.13
N ASP A 30 13.73 2.29 17.97
CA ASP A 30 13.70 2.38 19.46
C ASP A 30 14.32 3.64 20.10
N SER A 31 15.02 4.49 19.33
CA SER A 31 15.67 5.71 19.81
C SER A 31 15.15 7.00 19.16
N SER A 32 14.18 6.94 18.24
CA SER A 32 13.73 8.13 17.50
C SER A 32 12.21 8.18 17.42
N LYS A 33 11.62 9.30 17.84
CA LYS A 33 10.18 9.61 17.72
C LYS A 33 9.70 9.74 16.26
N ARG A 34 10.49 9.29 15.29
CA ARG A 34 10.20 9.37 13.85
C ARG A 34 10.22 7.96 13.27
N PRO A 35 9.13 7.51 12.62
CA PRO A 35 9.12 6.22 11.97
C PRO A 35 10.15 6.19 10.84
N SER A 36 11.00 5.17 10.85
CA SER A 36 12.03 5.00 9.83
C SER A 36 11.52 4.20 8.63
N MET A 37 10.41 3.48 8.79
CA MET A 37 9.84 2.60 7.77
C MET A 37 8.32 2.52 7.93
N ALA A 38 7.63 2.30 6.81
CA ALA A 38 6.21 2.04 6.75
C ALA A 38 5.97 0.83 5.84
N PHE A 39 5.09 -0.07 6.27
CA PHE A 39 4.54 -1.13 5.44
C PHE A 39 3.18 -0.67 4.95
N VAL A 40 2.91 -0.85 3.65
CA VAL A 40 1.64 -0.49 3.02
C VAL A 40 1.09 -1.74 2.35
N THR A 41 -0.10 -2.17 2.75
CA THR A 41 -0.77 -3.35 2.23
C THR A 41 -1.88 -2.94 1.28
N PHE A 42 -1.93 -3.65 0.15
CA PHE A 42 -2.96 -3.50 -0.85
C PHE A 42 -3.63 -4.83 -1.10
N THR A 43 -4.92 -4.79 -1.43
CA THR A 43 -5.70 -5.94 -1.86
C THR A 43 -6.27 -5.67 -3.24
N ARG A 44 -6.51 -6.73 -4.01
CA ARG A 44 -7.21 -6.63 -5.28
C ARG A 44 -8.09 -7.87 -5.42
N PRO A 45 -9.39 -7.71 -5.72
CA PRO A 45 -10.21 -8.85 -6.07
C PRO A 45 -9.61 -9.50 -7.32
N MET A 46 -9.39 -10.80 -7.28
CA MET A 46 -9.10 -11.55 -8.49
C MET A 46 -10.33 -11.39 -9.37
N SER A 47 -10.21 -10.66 -10.49
CA SER A 47 -11.32 -10.50 -11.42
C SER A 47 -11.80 -11.90 -11.82
N ASP A 48 -13.05 -12.23 -11.50
CA ASP A 48 -13.69 -13.50 -11.84
C ASP A 48 -14.03 -13.61 -13.35
N ASP A 49 -13.46 -12.72 -14.17
CA ASP A 49 -13.62 -12.67 -15.64
C ASP A 49 -13.01 -13.89 -16.36
N ALA A 50 -12.31 -14.77 -15.64
CA ALA A 50 -11.79 -16.02 -16.17
C ALA A 50 -12.76 -17.21 -16.09
N ALA A 51 -13.96 -17.05 -15.50
CA ALA A 51 -14.94 -18.13 -15.31
C ALA A 51 -16.25 -17.94 -16.09
N SER A 52 -16.18 -17.32 -17.27
CA SER A 52 -17.28 -17.38 -18.26
C SER A 52 -16.71 -17.80 -19.62
N THR A 53 -16.36 -19.08 -19.72
CA THR A 53 -16.34 -19.79 -21.00
C THR A 53 -17.31 -20.97 -20.85
N ASP A 54 -18.36 -20.90 -21.67
CA ASP A 54 -19.47 -21.85 -21.90
C ASP A 54 -20.69 -21.77 -20.96
#